data_AF-A0A6C2UMN6-F1
#
_entry.id   AF-A0A6C2UMN6-F1
#
_cell.length_a   1.000
_cell.length_b   1.000
_cell.length_c   1.000
_cell.angle_alpha   90.00
_cell.angle_beta   90.00
_cell.angle_gamma   90.00
#
_symmetry.space_group_name_H-M   'P 1'
#
loop_
_entity.id
_entity.type
_entity.pdbx_description
1 polymer ?
#
loop_
_entity_poly.entity_id
_entity_poly.type
_entity_poly.pdbx_seq_one_letter_code
_entity_poly.pdbx_strand_id
1 'polypeptide(L)'
;MSNPEPIETGGYEHRFGGLYRLYGKTAIDALRQAHVLIVGVGGVGSWVAEALARSGIGHLTLVDWDDICFSNTNRQIHAMTGTAGRAKVDILADRIHLINPECSINAIREFYSEKNADELIQSGLSYVVDAIDKKNAKIHLITQCKTMGIPIIVSGGAGGRVDPSKVEVADLRDSYNDPLLAAIRKQLRKNIPGMHLQHKKKFNVPCVFSAETIRYPHPDGGICFEKPAAGDGPRQLDCQFGFGAASFVTGSFGFAMAARIINDLATQEN
;
A
#
# COMPACT_ATOMS: atom_id res chain seq x y z
N MET A 1 -6.61 26.09 36.85
CA MET A 1 -6.64 25.06 35.79
C MET A 1 -7.75 25.46 34.83
N SER A 2 -7.40 25.91 33.63
CA SER A 2 -8.40 26.26 32.61
C SER A 2 -9.16 25.00 32.21
N ASN A 3 -10.49 25.07 32.14
CA ASN A 3 -11.27 24.01 31.52
C ASN A 3 -10.72 23.79 30.10
N PRO A 4 -10.51 22.53 29.66
CA PRO A 4 -10.16 22.28 28.27
C PRO A 4 -11.25 22.88 27.38
N GLU A 5 -10.84 23.54 26.29
CA GLU A 5 -11.81 24.07 25.33
C GLU A 5 -12.70 22.94 24.80
N PRO A 6 -14.00 23.23 24.56
CA PRO A 6 -14.91 22.23 24.05
C PRO A 6 -14.47 21.74 22.67
N ILE A 7 -14.48 20.42 22.48
CA ILE A 7 -14.15 19.80 21.20
C ILE A 7 -15.20 20.22 20.15
N GLU A 8 -14.75 20.78 19.04
CA GLU A 8 -15.61 21.19 17.93
C GLU A 8 -16.30 19.97 17.28
N THR A 9 -17.63 20.01 17.19
CA THR A 9 -18.40 18.93 16.56
C THR A 9 -18.07 18.82 15.08
N GLY A 10 -17.35 17.76 14.72
CA GLY A 10 -17.00 17.46 13.33
C GLY A 10 -15.62 17.98 12.93
N GLY A 11 -14.91 18.67 13.83
CA GLY A 11 -13.49 18.97 13.70
C GLY A 11 -12.60 17.74 13.89
N TYR A 12 -11.30 17.89 13.66
CA TYR A 12 -10.30 16.81 13.72
C TYR A 12 -10.37 16.00 15.01
N GLU A 13 -10.34 16.66 16.17
CA GLU A 13 -10.31 16.01 17.48
C GLU A 13 -11.59 15.20 17.74
N HIS A 14 -12.74 15.65 17.23
CA HIS A 14 -14.00 14.89 17.31
C HIS A 14 -13.95 13.65 16.41
N ARG A 15 -13.50 13.78 15.15
CA ARG A 15 -13.43 12.67 14.19
C ARG A 15 -12.50 11.55 14.66
N PHE A 16 -11.35 11.91 15.21
CA PHE A 16 -10.30 10.97 15.60
C PHE A 16 -10.23 10.71 17.10
N GLY A 17 -11.24 11.13 17.87
CA GLY A 17 -11.29 10.93 19.34
C GLY A 17 -11.09 9.48 19.78
N GLY A 18 -11.49 8.50 18.96
CA GLY A 18 -11.20 7.09 19.19
C GLY A 18 -9.70 6.75 19.17
N LEU A 19 -8.94 7.37 18.27
CA LEU A 19 -7.50 7.17 18.15
C LEU A 19 -6.73 7.88 19.25
N TYR A 20 -7.19 9.06 19.70
CA TYR A 20 -6.63 9.71 20.90
C TYR A 20 -6.69 8.80 22.13
N ARG A 21 -7.74 8.00 22.29
CA ARG A 21 -7.86 7.02 23.39
C ARG A 21 -7.02 5.76 23.17
N LEU A 22 -6.68 5.43 21.92
CA LEU A 22 -5.96 4.21 21.56
C LEU A 22 -4.44 4.41 21.55
N TYR A 23 -3.97 5.49 20.93
CA TYR A 23 -2.55 5.79 20.70
C TYR A 23 -2.03 6.94 21.58
N GLY A 24 -2.92 7.73 22.20
CA GLY A 24 -2.55 8.91 22.98
C GLY A 24 -2.32 10.16 22.12
N LYS A 25 -2.39 11.34 22.74
CA LYS A 25 -2.34 12.64 22.06
C LYS A 25 -1.07 12.83 21.22
N THR A 26 0.09 12.59 21.80
CA THR A 26 1.40 12.75 21.15
C THR A 26 1.48 12.01 19.82
N ALA A 27 1.07 10.74 19.80
CA ALA A 27 1.06 9.94 18.59
C ALA A 27 0.12 10.54 17.52
N ILE A 28 -1.08 10.97 17.89
CA ILE A 28 -2.03 11.55 16.92
C ILE A 28 -1.54 12.89 16.37
N ASP A 29 -0.90 13.71 17.19
CA ASP A 29 -0.32 14.97 16.75
C ASP A 29 0.82 14.71 15.73
N ALA A 30 1.64 13.67 15.94
CA ALA A 30 2.64 13.24 14.97
C ALA A 30 2.02 12.71 13.66
N LEU A 31 0.95 11.90 13.73
CA LEU A 31 0.22 11.45 12.53
C LEU A 31 -0.37 12.62 11.74
N ARG A 32 -0.89 13.64 12.43
CA ARG A 32 -1.43 14.87 11.80
C ARG A 32 -0.37 15.65 11.05
N GLN A 33 0.91 15.55 11.42
CA GLN A 33 2.02 16.17 10.69
C GLN A 33 2.63 15.27 9.61
N ALA A 34 2.33 13.96 9.63
CA ALA A 34 2.97 13.00 8.75
C ALA A 34 2.51 13.15 7.29
N HIS A 35 3.46 12.91 6.37
CA HIS A 35 3.23 12.87 4.93
C HIS A 35 3.55 11.50 4.36
N VAL A 36 2.54 10.83 3.82
CA VAL A 36 2.68 9.50 3.22
C VAL A 36 2.43 9.56 1.71
N LEU A 37 3.40 9.04 0.95
CA LEU A 37 3.28 8.82 -0.48
C LEU A 37 2.76 7.40 -0.74
N ILE A 38 1.70 7.26 -1.55
CA ILE A 38 1.14 5.98 -1.96
C ILE A 38 1.28 5.82 -3.48
N VAL A 39 2.09 4.84 -3.89
CA VAL A 39 2.32 4.54 -5.31
C VAL A 39 1.53 3.30 -5.71
N GLY A 40 0.54 3.50 -6.57
CA GLY A 40 -0.49 2.54 -6.95
C GLY A 40 -1.67 2.55 -6.00
N VAL A 41 -2.86 2.89 -6.48
CA VAL A 41 -4.12 2.94 -5.70
C VAL A 41 -5.15 1.94 -6.22
N GLY A 42 -4.66 0.75 -6.60
CA GLY A 42 -5.48 -0.38 -7.02
C GLY A 42 -6.06 -1.19 -5.85
N GLY A 43 -6.00 -2.53 -5.97
CA GLY A 43 -6.62 -3.46 -5.02
C GLY A 43 -6.08 -3.43 -3.60
N VAL A 44 -4.85 -2.94 -3.39
CA VAL A 44 -4.23 -2.80 -2.06
C VAL A 44 -4.14 -1.34 -1.66
N GLY A 45 -3.50 -0.50 -2.49
CA GLY A 45 -3.21 0.89 -2.16
C GLY A 45 -4.45 1.75 -1.90
N SER A 46 -5.60 1.45 -2.54
CA SER A 46 -6.85 2.16 -2.24
C SER A 46 -7.34 1.95 -0.81
N TRP A 47 -7.15 0.75 -0.25
CA TRP A 47 -7.47 0.46 1.15
C TRP A 47 -6.43 1.02 2.11
N VAL A 48 -5.15 1.11 1.69
CA VAL A 48 -4.13 1.83 2.47
C VAL A 48 -4.52 3.29 2.59
N ALA A 49 -4.86 3.95 1.48
CA ALA A 49 -5.27 5.36 1.45
C ALA A 49 -6.47 5.62 2.36
N GLU A 50 -7.51 4.77 2.26
CA GLU A 50 -8.68 4.82 3.14
C GLU A 50 -8.31 4.69 4.62
N ALA A 51 -7.48 3.70 4.97
CA ALA A 51 -7.09 3.44 6.35
C ALA A 51 -6.24 4.55 6.94
N LEU A 52 -5.29 5.10 6.18
CA LEU A 52 -4.46 6.24 6.60
C LEU A 52 -5.30 7.50 6.81
N ALA A 53 -6.25 7.79 5.91
CA ALA A 53 -7.19 8.90 6.08
C ALA A 53 -8.04 8.75 7.35
N ARG A 54 -8.52 7.54 7.62
CA ARG A 54 -9.26 7.19 8.85
C ARG A 54 -8.38 7.16 10.10
N SER A 55 -7.07 7.23 9.94
CA SER A 55 -6.09 7.23 11.03
C SER A 55 -5.58 8.64 11.38
N GLY A 56 -6.10 9.68 10.74
CA GLY A 56 -5.70 11.07 11.01
C GLY A 56 -4.38 11.48 10.34
N ILE A 57 -3.90 10.76 9.32
CA ILE A 57 -2.75 11.24 8.55
C ILE A 57 -3.07 12.60 7.94
N GLY A 58 -2.20 13.58 8.16
CA GLY A 58 -2.42 14.95 7.71
C GLY A 58 -2.16 15.16 6.23
N HIS A 59 -1.21 14.42 5.63
CA HIS A 59 -0.80 14.66 4.25
C HIS A 59 -0.69 13.34 3.48
N LEU A 60 -1.38 13.25 2.34
CA LEU A 60 -1.36 12.08 1.47
C LEU A 60 -1.05 12.50 0.03
N THR A 61 -0.05 11.86 -0.58
CA THR A 61 0.16 11.93 -2.04
C THR A 61 -0.24 10.59 -2.66
N LEU A 62 -1.12 10.62 -3.65
CA LEU A 62 -1.59 9.43 -4.37
C LEU A 62 -1.03 9.46 -5.80
N VAL A 63 -0.32 8.40 -6.21
CA VAL A 63 0.25 8.29 -7.56
C VAL A 63 -0.32 7.06 -8.25
N ASP A 64 -1.16 7.27 -9.26
CA ASP A 64 -1.67 6.23 -10.15
C ASP A 64 -2.19 6.87 -11.43
N TRP A 65 -1.92 6.25 -12.57
CA TRP A 65 -2.33 6.78 -13.87
C TRP A 65 -3.72 6.29 -14.31
N ASP A 66 -4.14 5.13 -13.81
CA ASP A 66 -5.28 4.41 -14.34
C ASP A 66 -6.62 5.09 -14.03
N ASP A 67 -7.58 4.87 -14.91
CA ASP A 67 -9.00 5.10 -14.65
C ASP A 67 -9.65 3.90 -13.96
N ILE A 68 -10.79 4.14 -13.33
CA ILE A 68 -11.61 3.12 -12.69
C ILE A 68 -12.31 2.28 -13.77
N CYS A 69 -12.20 0.96 -13.66
CA CYS A 69 -12.90 0.01 -14.52
C CYS A 69 -13.93 -0.79 -13.73
N PHE A 70 -15.04 -1.21 -14.36
CA PHE A 70 -16.04 -2.09 -13.74
C PHE A 70 -15.43 -3.38 -13.18
N SER A 71 -14.40 -3.92 -13.84
CA SER A 71 -13.67 -5.11 -13.38
C SER A 71 -12.91 -4.91 -12.06
N ASN A 72 -12.83 -3.68 -11.54
CA ASN A 72 -12.18 -3.36 -10.27
C ASN A 72 -13.09 -3.59 -9.05
N THR A 73 -14.41 -3.74 -9.27
CA THR A 73 -15.46 -3.86 -8.23
C THR A 73 -15.17 -4.94 -7.19
N ASN A 74 -14.54 -6.05 -7.57
CA ASN A 74 -14.26 -7.15 -6.65
C ASN A 74 -13.17 -6.84 -5.61
N ARG A 75 -12.42 -5.74 -5.73
CA ARG A 75 -11.20 -5.52 -4.93
C ARG A 75 -10.78 -4.08 -4.66
N GLN A 76 -11.38 -3.05 -5.28
CA GLN A 76 -10.95 -1.65 -5.15
C GLN A 76 -12.08 -0.80 -4.56
N ILE A 77 -11.79 -0.02 -3.52
CA ILE A 77 -12.82 0.71 -2.75
C ILE A 77 -13.53 1.81 -3.54
N HIS A 78 -12.87 2.36 -4.56
CA HIS A 78 -13.38 3.45 -5.41
C HIS A 78 -14.22 2.96 -6.61
N ALA A 79 -14.24 1.65 -6.86
CA ALA A 79 -15.01 1.04 -7.95
C ALA A 79 -16.48 0.87 -7.54
N MET A 80 -17.29 1.88 -7.84
CA MET A 80 -18.71 1.96 -7.51
C MET A 80 -19.52 2.30 -8.76
N THR A 81 -20.84 2.11 -8.69
CA THR A 81 -21.72 2.57 -9.77
C THR A 81 -21.54 4.07 -9.96
N GLY A 82 -21.27 4.50 -11.20
CA GLY A 82 -21.07 5.90 -11.55
C GLY A 82 -19.64 6.44 -11.43
N THR A 83 -18.65 5.63 -11.00
CA THR A 83 -17.24 6.07 -10.95
C THR A 83 -16.38 5.55 -12.10
N ALA A 84 -16.85 4.57 -12.87
CA ALA A 84 -16.12 4.01 -14.01
C ALA A 84 -15.74 5.10 -15.04
N GLY A 85 -14.51 5.04 -15.53
CA GLY A 85 -13.94 6.01 -16.47
C GLY A 85 -13.36 7.27 -15.83
N ARG A 86 -13.52 7.47 -14.51
CA ARG A 86 -12.85 8.56 -13.77
C ARG A 86 -11.48 8.09 -13.27
N ALA A 87 -10.55 9.02 -13.09
CA ALA A 87 -9.22 8.71 -12.57
C ALA A 87 -9.32 8.16 -11.14
N LYS A 88 -8.56 7.10 -10.84
CA LYS A 88 -8.58 6.47 -9.52
C LYS A 88 -8.13 7.43 -8.40
N VAL A 89 -7.06 8.19 -8.66
CA VAL A 89 -6.50 9.14 -7.69
C VAL A 89 -7.50 10.24 -7.32
N ASP A 90 -8.25 10.76 -8.30
CA ASP A 90 -9.21 11.84 -8.08
C ASP A 90 -10.40 11.38 -7.23
N ILE A 91 -10.98 10.20 -7.55
CA ILE A 91 -12.08 9.64 -6.74
C ILE A 91 -11.66 9.34 -5.31
N LEU A 92 -10.44 8.83 -5.12
CA LEU A 92 -9.92 8.62 -3.78
C LEU A 92 -9.65 9.92 -3.04
N ALA A 93 -9.14 10.95 -3.72
CA ALA A 93 -8.93 12.26 -3.11
C ALA A 93 -10.27 12.87 -2.65
N ASP A 94 -11.30 12.87 -3.51
CA ASP A 94 -12.66 13.30 -3.16
C ASP A 94 -13.15 12.54 -1.91
N ARG A 95 -12.97 11.22 -1.90
CA ARG A 95 -13.38 10.36 -0.79
C ARG A 95 -12.63 10.67 0.51
N ILE A 96 -11.32 10.88 0.45
CA ILE A 96 -10.50 11.19 1.62
C ILE A 96 -10.89 12.56 2.18
N HIS A 97 -11.16 13.55 1.33
CA HIS A 97 -11.64 14.85 1.78
C HIS A 97 -12.97 14.76 2.55
N LEU A 98 -13.88 13.87 2.13
CA LEU A 98 -15.12 13.60 2.87
C LEU A 98 -14.87 12.94 4.25
N ILE A 99 -13.78 12.18 4.39
CA ILE A 99 -13.39 11.52 5.65
C ILE A 99 -12.71 12.53 6.59
N ASN A 100 -11.70 13.23 6.08
CA ASN A 100 -10.88 14.19 6.82
C ASN A 100 -10.70 15.47 5.97
N PRO A 101 -11.55 16.50 6.17
CA PRO A 101 -11.46 17.76 5.43
C PRO A 101 -10.15 18.51 5.64
N GLU A 102 -9.44 18.23 6.74
CA GLU A 102 -8.15 18.84 7.09
C GLU A 102 -6.96 18.06 6.49
N CYS A 103 -7.18 16.92 5.85
CA CYS A 103 -6.12 16.18 5.16
C CYS A 103 -5.73 16.93 3.87
N SER A 104 -4.45 17.28 3.74
CA SER A 104 -3.86 17.78 2.51
C SER A 104 -3.61 16.62 1.56
N ILE A 105 -4.29 16.62 0.40
CA ILE A 105 -4.24 15.51 -0.55
C ILE A 105 -3.69 16.01 -1.87
N ASN A 106 -2.63 15.35 -2.36
CA ASN A 106 -2.08 15.57 -3.68
C ASN A 106 -2.34 14.35 -4.57
N ALA A 107 -3.25 14.49 -5.53
CA ALA A 107 -3.57 13.45 -6.51
C ALA A 107 -2.72 13.65 -7.78
N ILE A 108 -1.81 12.71 -8.04
CA ILE A 108 -0.90 12.75 -9.18
C ILE A 108 -1.26 11.63 -10.15
N ARG A 109 -1.81 12.02 -11.30
CA ARG A 109 -2.21 11.09 -12.35
C ARG A 109 -1.02 10.71 -13.25
N GLU A 110 -0.08 9.95 -12.70
CA GLU A 110 1.13 9.53 -13.41
C GLU A 110 1.51 8.08 -13.13
N PHE A 111 2.29 7.49 -14.03
CA PHE A 111 3.00 6.27 -13.73
C PHE A 111 4.27 6.60 -12.97
N TYR A 112 4.52 5.88 -11.88
CA TYR A 112 5.84 5.92 -11.27
C TYR A 112 6.88 5.30 -12.21
N SER A 113 7.98 6.02 -12.39
CA SER A 113 9.13 5.61 -13.19
C SER A 113 10.41 6.24 -12.64
N GLU A 114 11.55 5.88 -13.22
CA GLU A 114 12.83 6.50 -12.85
C GLU A 114 12.86 8.00 -13.15
N LYS A 115 12.09 8.45 -14.15
CA LYS A 115 12.11 9.85 -14.63
C LYS A 115 11.45 10.83 -13.66
N ASN A 116 10.45 10.40 -12.91
CA ASN A 116 9.72 11.23 -11.94
C ASN A 116 9.99 10.83 -10.49
N ALA A 117 10.92 9.89 -10.26
CA ALA A 117 11.23 9.41 -8.91
C ALA A 117 11.78 10.52 -8.01
N ASP A 118 12.65 11.38 -8.52
CA ASP A 118 13.24 12.49 -7.75
C ASP A 118 12.22 13.58 -7.40
N GLU A 119 11.19 13.75 -8.24
CA GLU A 119 10.10 14.69 -7.99
C GLU A 119 9.11 14.14 -6.96
N LEU A 120 8.85 12.83 -7.00
CA LEU A 120 7.88 12.17 -6.12
C LEU A 120 8.46 11.84 -4.74
N ILE A 121 9.74 11.44 -4.69
CA ILE A 121 10.40 10.96 -3.48
C ILE A 121 11.32 12.09 -2.99
N GLN A 122 10.75 13.00 -2.21
CA GLN A 122 11.44 14.18 -1.70
C GLN A 122 11.77 14.03 -0.20
N SER A 123 12.74 14.82 0.25
CA SER A 123 13.00 15.00 1.68
C SER A 123 11.75 15.57 2.36
N GLY A 124 11.27 14.91 3.42
CA GLY A 124 10.06 15.32 4.16
C GLY A 124 8.96 14.27 4.17
N LEU A 125 9.01 13.29 3.26
CA LEU A 125 8.12 12.12 3.35
C LEU A 125 8.40 11.33 4.63
N SER A 126 7.35 11.11 5.41
CA SER A 126 7.39 10.28 6.62
C SER A 126 7.36 8.79 6.28
N TYR A 127 6.70 8.43 5.18
CA TYR A 127 6.61 7.04 4.71
C TYR A 127 6.28 6.95 3.21
N VAL A 128 6.71 5.86 2.57
CA VAL A 128 6.32 5.47 1.21
C VAL A 128 5.61 4.13 1.21
N VAL A 129 4.49 4.04 0.52
CA VAL A 129 3.69 2.84 0.33
C VAL A 129 3.84 2.39 -1.11
N ASP A 130 4.32 1.16 -1.27
CA ASP A 130 4.52 0.55 -2.57
C ASP A 130 3.48 -0.56 -2.81
N ALA A 131 2.45 -0.20 -3.56
CA ALA A 131 1.37 -1.07 -4.01
C ALA A 131 1.34 -1.24 -5.54
N ILE A 132 2.50 -1.10 -6.19
CA ILE A 132 2.70 -1.26 -7.64
C ILE A 132 2.70 -2.76 -8.01
N ASP A 133 2.14 -3.10 -9.17
CA ASP A 133 2.17 -4.44 -9.76
C ASP A 133 3.42 -4.72 -10.63
N LYS A 134 4.01 -3.68 -11.23
CA LYS A 134 5.22 -3.76 -12.08
C LYS A 134 6.49 -3.93 -11.26
N LYS A 135 7.06 -5.13 -11.34
CA LYS A 135 8.32 -5.54 -10.68
C LYS A 135 9.48 -4.53 -10.77
N ASN A 136 9.78 -4.00 -11.96
CA ASN A 136 10.94 -3.11 -12.14
C ASN A 136 10.74 -1.75 -11.45
N ALA A 137 9.54 -1.17 -11.57
CA ALA A 137 9.16 0.03 -10.85
C ALA A 137 9.25 -0.17 -9.32
N LYS A 138 8.81 -1.34 -8.83
CA LYS A 138 8.94 -1.77 -7.43
C LYS A 138 10.38 -1.76 -6.93
N ILE A 139 11.27 -2.38 -7.71
CA ILE A 139 12.71 -2.44 -7.41
C ILE A 139 13.32 -1.03 -7.37
N HIS A 140 12.97 -0.19 -8.35
CA HIS A 140 13.46 1.20 -8.40
C HIS A 140 13.00 2.00 -7.18
N LEU A 141 11.70 1.96 -6.85
CA LEU A 141 11.12 2.64 -5.68
C LEU A 141 11.81 2.24 -4.37
N ILE A 142 11.97 0.93 -4.13
CA ILE A 142 12.69 0.44 -2.95
C ILE A 142 14.13 0.94 -2.90
N THR A 143 14.82 0.95 -4.05
CA THR A 143 16.22 1.38 -4.13
C THR A 143 16.34 2.88 -3.83
N GLN A 144 15.49 3.71 -4.43
CA GLN A 144 15.48 5.15 -4.21
C GLN A 144 15.18 5.51 -2.75
N CYS A 145 14.12 4.95 -2.16
CA CYS A 145 13.80 5.19 -0.75
C CYS A 145 14.95 4.78 0.17
N LYS A 146 15.62 3.66 -0.10
CA LYS A 146 16.81 3.25 0.67
C LYS A 146 17.99 4.21 0.51
N THR A 147 18.25 4.71 -0.68
CA THR A 147 19.32 5.69 -0.93
C THR A 147 19.05 6.99 -0.18
N MET A 148 17.79 7.42 -0.12
CA MET A 148 17.38 8.65 0.54
C MET A 148 17.12 8.50 2.05
N GLY A 149 17.14 7.29 2.58
CA GLY A 149 16.82 7.02 3.99
C GLY A 149 15.34 7.20 4.34
N ILE A 150 14.44 7.15 3.35
CA ILE A 150 12.99 7.31 3.54
C ILE A 150 12.37 5.94 3.83
N PRO A 151 11.58 5.79 4.92
CA PRO A 151 10.88 4.54 5.22
C PRO A 151 9.94 4.11 4.09
N ILE A 152 9.97 2.82 3.75
CA ILE A 152 9.11 2.23 2.72
C ILE A 152 8.52 0.89 3.17
N ILE A 153 7.26 0.65 2.84
CA ILE A 153 6.59 -0.64 3.00
C ILE A 153 6.07 -1.16 1.66
N VAL A 154 6.27 -2.47 1.44
CA VAL A 154 6.11 -3.11 0.13
C VAL A 154 4.97 -4.13 0.17
N SER A 155 3.97 -4.00 -0.69
CA SER A 155 2.98 -5.05 -0.91
C SER A 155 3.56 -6.19 -1.75
N GLY A 156 3.27 -7.43 -1.36
CA GLY A 156 3.36 -8.60 -2.22
C GLY A 156 2.16 -8.74 -3.16
N GLY A 157 2.05 -9.92 -3.78
CA GLY A 157 0.92 -10.30 -4.62
C GLY A 157 -0.28 -10.77 -3.79
N ALA A 158 -1.34 -9.95 -3.75
CA ALA A 158 -2.58 -10.27 -3.04
C ALA A 158 -3.58 -11.11 -3.87
N GLY A 159 -3.32 -11.30 -5.17
CA GLY A 159 -4.14 -12.12 -6.06
C GLY A 159 -3.95 -13.62 -5.85
N GLY A 160 -4.97 -14.42 -6.19
CA GLY A 160 -4.97 -15.87 -6.04
C GLY A 160 -5.08 -16.35 -4.60
N ARG A 161 -5.64 -15.52 -3.72
CA ARG A 161 -5.75 -15.74 -2.27
C ARG A 161 -7.19 -15.63 -1.81
N VAL A 162 -7.54 -16.35 -0.74
CA VAL A 162 -8.89 -16.31 -0.15
C VAL A 162 -8.90 -16.26 1.38
N ASP A 163 -7.76 -16.40 2.06
CA ASP A 163 -7.73 -16.40 3.53
C ASP A 163 -7.04 -15.13 4.08
N PRO A 164 -7.80 -14.12 4.54
CA PRO A 164 -7.23 -12.91 5.10
C PRO A 164 -6.48 -13.15 6.42
N SER A 165 -6.74 -14.26 7.13
CA SER A 165 -6.01 -14.59 8.37
C SER A 165 -4.56 -15.02 8.13
N LYS A 166 -4.20 -15.30 6.87
CA LYS A 166 -2.84 -15.66 6.44
C LYS A 166 -1.99 -14.48 6.00
N VAL A 167 -2.49 -13.25 6.14
CA VAL A 167 -1.72 -12.04 5.83
C VAL A 167 -0.68 -11.81 6.92
N GLU A 168 0.58 -11.65 6.51
CA GLU A 168 1.73 -11.48 7.40
C GLU A 168 2.50 -10.20 7.06
N VAL A 169 3.11 -9.59 8.08
CA VAL A 169 4.04 -8.47 7.95
C VAL A 169 5.43 -8.91 8.42
N ALA A 170 6.43 -8.84 7.54
CA ALA A 170 7.80 -9.23 7.86
C ALA A 170 8.83 -8.40 7.08
N ASP A 171 10.13 -8.57 7.36
CA ASP A 171 11.16 -8.04 6.47
C ASP A 171 11.04 -8.68 5.08
N LEU A 172 11.33 -7.92 4.03
CA LEU A 172 11.28 -8.40 2.65
C LEU A 172 12.08 -9.70 2.47
N ARG A 173 13.19 -9.88 3.19
CA ARG A 173 14.02 -11.11 3.20
C ARG A 173 13.22 -12.34 3.57
N ASP A 174 12.33 -12.21 4.54
CA ASP A 174 11.65 -13.29 5.23
C ASP A 174 10.32 -13.68 4.57
N SER A 175 9.86 -12.91 3.57
CA SER A 175 8.64 -13.27 2.83
C SER A 175 8.79 -14.56 2.00
N TYR A 176 7.74 -15.36 1.98
CA TYR A 176 7.67 -16.65 1.30
C TYR A 176 6.33 -16.82 0.57
N ASN A 177 6.17 -17.89 -0.20
CA ASN A 177 4.97 -18.17 -1.01
C ASN A 177 4.54 -17.04 -1.96
N ASP A 178 5.43 -16.10 -2.28
CA ASP A 178 5.16 -14.94 -3.14
C ASP A 178 6.22 -14.83 -4.26
N PRO A 179 5.88 -15.20 -5.51
CA PRO A 179 6.79 -15.12 -6.65
C PRO A 179 7.24 -13.70 -7.00
N LEU A 180 6.40 -12.68 -6.77
CA LEU A 180 6.73 -11.28 -7.04
C LEU A 180 7.83 -10.83 -6.06
N LEU A 181 7.62 -11.03 -4.76
CA LEU A 181 8.60 -10.67 -3.74
C LEU A 181 9.88 -11.51 -3.88
N ALA A 182 9.78 -12.79 -4.25
CA ALA A 182 10.97 -13.62 -4.54
C ALA A 182 11.81 -13.05 -5.70
N ALA A 183 11.16 -12.62 -6.79
CA ALA A 183 11.85 -12.00 -7.91
C ALA A 183 12.48 -10.65 -7.53
N ILE A 184 11.77 -9.83 -6.74
CA ILE A 184 12.26 -8.54 -6.23
C ILE A 184 13.48 -8.76 -5.33
N ARG A 185 13.41 -9.65 -4.34
CA ARG A 185 14.56 -10.00 -3.47
C ARG A 185 15.78 -10.40 -4.27
N LYS A 186 15.60 -11.24 -5.29
CA LYS A 186 16.71 -11.72 -6.14
C LYS A 186 17.40 -10.56 -6.85
N GLN A 187 16.65 -9.58 -7.34
CA GLN A 187 17.20 -8.40 -8.01
C GLN A 187 17.82 -7.41 -7.02
N LEU A 188 17.13 -7.10 -5.92
CA LEU A 188 17.66 -6.18 -4.91
C LEU A 188 18.96 -6.66 -4.27
N ARG A 189 19.15 -7.98 -4.08
CA ARG A 189 20.44 -8.52 -3.61
C ARG A 189 21.60 -8.20 -4.55
N LYS A 190 21.35 -8.07 -5.85
CA LYS A 190 22.35 -7.68 -6.84
C LYS A 190 22.56 -6.17 -6.87
N ASN A 191 21.47 -5.41 -6.82
CA ASN A 191 21.50 -3.97 -7.03
C ASN A 191 21.94 -3.17 -5.79
N ILE A 192 21.66 -3.66 -4.58
CA ILE A 192 22.02 -2.94 -3.35
C ILE A 192 23.46 -3.31 -2.94
N PRO A 193 24.37 -2.33 -2.80
CA PRO A 193 25.75 -2.57 -2.38
C PRO A 193 25.85 -3.39 -1.09
N GLY A 194 26.74 -4.39 -1.09
CA GLY A 194 27.01 -5.25 0.06
C GLY A 194 25.91 -6.26 0.43
N MET A 195 24.76 -6.29 -0.25
CA MET A 195 23.73 -7.30 -0.01
C MET A 195 24.02 -8.66 -0.64
N HIS A 196 24.74 -8.68 -1.76
CA HIS A 196 25.14 -9.93 -2.43
C HIS A 196 26.11 -10.78 -1.58
N LEU A 197 26.84 -10.16 -0.65
CA LEU A 197 27.86 -10.82 0.18
C LEU A 197 27.26 -11.64 1.33
N GLN A 198 26.03 -11.35 1.75
CA GLN A 198 25.44 -11.95 2.95
C GLN A 198 23.97 -12.30 2.71
N HIS A 199 23.71 -13.52 2.26
CA HIS A 199 22.34 -13.98 1.94
C HIS A 199 21.35 -13.89 3.13
N LYS A 200 21.86 -13.94 4.37
CA LYS A 200 21.06 -13.79 5.60
C LYS A 200 20.80 -12.33 6.00
N LYS A 201 21.42 -11.34 5.36
CA LYS A 201 21.24 -9.92 5.70
C LYS A 201 19.80 -9.48 5.40
N LYS A 202 19.17 -8.79 6.36
CA LYS A 202 17.83 -8.18 6.18
C LYS A 202 17.89 -7.03 5.18
N PHE A 203 16.79 -6.80 4.48
CA PHE A 203 16.68 -5.59 3.65
C PHE A 203 16.39 -4.36 4.50
N ASN A 204 15.83 -4.54 5.70
CA ASN A 204 15.21 -3.50 6.51
C ASN A 204 14.11 -2.78 5.71
N VAL A 205 13.33 -3.57 4.97
CA VAL A 205 12.20 -3.11 4.18
C VAL A 205 11.02 -3.97 4.59
N PRO A 206 10.08 -3.46 5.41
CA PRO A 206 8.88 -4.21 5.73
C PRO A 206 8.08 -4.52 4.46
N CYS A 207 7.48 -5.70 4.43
CA CYS A 207 6.57 -6.11 3.38
C CYS A 207 5.36 -6.84 3.94
N VAL A 208 4.27 -6.80 3.19
CA VAL A 208 3.03 -7.53 3.49
C VAL A 208 2.82 -8.59 2.42
N PHE A 209 2.63 -9.82 2.85
CA PHE A 209 2.44 -10.98 1.98
C PHE A 209 1.45 -11.97 2.61
N SER A 210 1.16 -13.09 1.94
CA SER A 210 0.30 -14.14 2.47
C SER A 210 1.04 -15.47 2.53
N ALA A 211 0.89 -16.18 3.65
CA ALA A 211 1.37 -17.53 3.86
C ALA A 211 0.61 -18.60 3.05
N GLU A 212 -0.55 -18.25 2.49
CA GLU A 212 -1.38 -19.17 1.69
C GLU A 212 -0.61 -19.72 0.49
N THR A 213 -1.11 -20.78 -0.14
CA THR A 213 -0.67 -21.20 -1.49
C THR A 213 -1.48 -20.45 -2.55
N ILE A 214 -0.84 -20.08 -3.66
CA ILE A 214 -1.51 -19.29 -4.72
C ILE A 214 -2.48 -20.20 -5.48
N ARG A 215 -3.71 -19.71 -5.69
CA ARG A 215 -4.70 -20.30 -6.58
C ARG A 215 -4.54 -19.73 -7.98
N TYR A 216 -4.46 -20.61 -8.97
CA TYR A 216 -4.38 -20.28 -10.39
C TYR A 216 -5.72 -20.61 -11.07
N PRO A 217 -6.26 -19.74 -11.92
CA PRO A 217 -7.42 -20.07 -12.73
C PRO A 217 -7.05 -21.13 -13.78
N HIS A 218 -7.97 -22.08 -14.02
CA HIS A 218 -7.84 -23.11 -15.05
C HIS A 218 -8.79 -22.80 -16.22
N PRO A 219 -8.45 -23.14 -17.48
CA PRO A 219 -9.26 -22.79 -18.66
C PRO A 219 -10.69 -23.36 -18.66
N ASP A 220 -10.95 -24.44 -17.92
CA ASP A 220 -12.29 -25.03 -17.75
C ASP A 220 -13.20 -24.28 -16.76
N GLY A 221 -12.74 -23.15 -16.21
CA GLY A 221 -13.44 -22.38 -15.17
C GLY A 221 -13.15 -22.85 -13.75
N GLY A 222 -12.33 -23.90 -13.57
CA GLY A 222 -11.85 -24.37 -12.28
C GLY A 222 -10.67 -23.56 -11.73
N ILE A 223 -10.13 -24.04 -10.61
CA ILE A 223 -8.91 -23.53 -9.99
C ILE A 223 -7.92 -24.67 -9.76
N CYS A 224 -6.62 -24.36 -9.82
CA CYS A 224 -5.55 -25.28 -9.44
C CYS A 224 -4.53 -24.58 -8.53
N PHE A 225 -3.65 -25.36 -7.90
CA PHE A 225 -2.57 -24.87 -7.04
C PHE A 225 -1.19 -25.07 -7.67
N GLU A 226 -1.14 -25.82 -8.76
CA GLU A 226 0.07 -26.01 -9.53
C GLU A 226 0.30 -24.81 -10.43
N LYS A 227 1.53 -24.33 -10.44
CA LYS A 227 1.91 -23.21 -11.30
C LYS A 227 1.78 -23.66 -12.77
N PRO A 228 1.01 -22.94 -13.61
CA PRO A 228 0.90 -23.27 -15.03
C PRO A 228 2.28 -23.30 -15.70
N ALA A 229 2.45 -24.18 -16.68
CA ALA A 229 3.67 -24.26 -17.49
C ALA A 229 3.96 -22.90 -18.15
N ALA A 230 5.26 -22.61 -18.36
CA ALA A 230 5.71 -21.32 -18.88
C ALA A 230 5.18 -21.07 -20.29
N GLY A 231 4.08 -20.33 -20.41
CA GLY A 231 3.40 -20.05 -21.68
C GLY A 231 1.92 -19.77 -21.52
N ASP A 232 1.24 -20.51 -20.63
CA ASP A 232 -0.23 -20.62 -20.59
C ASP A 232 -0.89 -20.06 -19.31
N GLY A 233 -0.16 -19.27 -18.50
CA GLY A 233 -0.63 -18.83 -17.19
C GLY A 233 -0.68 -17.31 -16.99
N PRO A 234 -1.59 -16.80 -16.13
CA PRO A 234 -1.62 -15.40 -15.70
C PRO A 234 -0.27 -14.92 -15.18
N ARG A 235 0.27 -13.85 -15.75
CA ARG A 235 1.55 -13.25 -15.29
C ARG A 235 1.35 -12.06 -14.36
N GLN A 236 0.15 -11.47 -14.32
CA GLN A 236 -0.21 -10.26 -13.57
C GLN A 236 -1.66 -10.32 -13.10
N LEU A 237 -2.07 -9.40 -12.21
CA LEU A 237 -3.48 -9.12 -11.89
C LEU A 237 -4.15 -8.35 -13.05
N ASP A 238 -4.08 -8.91 -14.25
CA ASP A 238 -4.70 -8.33 -15.44
C ASP A 238 -6.20 -8.64 -15.47
N CYS A 239 -6.99 -7.71 -15.99
CA CYS A 239 -8.45 -7.74 -15.97
C CYS A 239 -9.07 -8.82 -16.88
N GLN A 240 -8.29 -9.43 -17.78
CA GLN A 240 -8.80 -10.43 -18.74
C GLN A 240 -8.21 -11.83 -18.57
N PHE A 241 -6.95 -11.96 -18.13
CA PHE A 241 -6.26 -13.26 -18.01
C PHE A 241 -5.41 -13.35 -16.73
N GLY A 242 -5.78 -12.59 -15.70
CA GLY A 242 -5.03 -12.44 -14.45
C GLY A 242 -5.42 -13.42 -13.34
N PHE A 243 -4.71 -13.35 -12.21
CA PHE A 243 -5.18 -13.97 -10.97
C PHE A 243 -6.54 -13.38 -10.54
N GLY A 244 -7.43 -14.24 -10.03
CA GLY A 244 -8.61 -13.78 -9.29
C GLY A 244 -8.21 -13.05 -8.00
N ALA A 245 -9.07 -12.19 -7.48
CA ALA A 245 -8.82 -11.46 -6.23
C ALA A 245 -10.13 -11.18 -5.49
N ALA A 246 -10.04 -10.99 -4.18
CA ALA A 246 -11.17 -10.70 -3.31
C ALA A 246 -10.84 -9.53 -2.38
N SER A 247 -11.78 -8.60 -2.23
CA SER A 247 -11.64 -7.38 -1.43
C SER A 247 -11.24 -7.64 0.01
N PHE A 248 -11.73 -8.71 0.64
CA PHE A 248 -11.35 -9.04 2.01
C PHE A 248 -9.87 -9.43 2.14
N VAL A 249 -9.23 -9.99 1.10
CA VAL A 249 -7.77 -10.25 1.16
C VAL A 249 -6.99 -8.99 0.79
N THR A 250 -7.33 -8.35 -0.33
CA THR A 250 -6.56 -7.18 -0.79
C THR A 250 -6.72 -5.98 0.15
N GLY A 251 -7.89 -5.86 0.78
CA GLY A 251 -8.16 -4.94 1.89
C GLY A 251 -7.36 -5.29 3.14
N SER A 252 -7.29 -6.56 3.56
CA SER A 252 -6.44 -6.98 4.68
C SER A 252 -4.95 -6.70 4.44
N PHE A 253 -4.45 -6.85 3.21
CA PHE A 253 -3.10 -6.40 2.85
C PHE A 253 -2.95 -4.89 3.10
N GLY A 254 -3.92 -4.08 2.62
CA GLY A 254 -3.90 -2.63 2.81
C GLY A 254 -3.97 -2.23 4.28
N PHE A 255 -4.82 -2.88 5.08
CA PHE A 255 -4.93 -2.63 6.51
C PHE A 255 -3.68 -3.05 7.28
N ALA A 256 -3.05 -4.17 6.93
CA ALA A 256 -1.78 -4.58 7.54
C ALA A 256 -0.65 -3.58 7.22
N MET A 257 -0.61 -3.05 6.00
CA MET A 257 0.34 -1.99 5.62
C MET A 257 0.07 -0.70 6.42
N ALA A 258 -1.18 -0.23 6.46
CA ALA A 258 -1.56 0.96 7.21
C ALA A 258 -1.25 0.82 8.71
N ALA A 259 -1.61 -0.31 9.33
CA ALA A 259 -1.31 -0.57 10.74
C ALA A 259 0.19 -0.49 11.02
N ARG A 260 1.03 -1.05 10.13
CA ARG A 260 2.48 -0.95 10.27
C ARG A 260 2.98 0.50 10.19
N ILE A 261 2.50 1.27 9.21
CA ILE A 261 2.87 2.69 9.04
C ILE A 261 2.48 3.50 10.27
N ILE A 262 1.22 3.37 10.72
CA ILE A 262 0.71 4.12 11.88
C ILE A 262 1.50 3.77 13.14
N ASN A 263 1.80 2.50 13.38
CA ASN A 263 2.59 2.11 14.55
C ASN A 263 4.04 2.61 14.46
N ASP A 264 4.66 2.58 13.28
CA ASP A 264 6.01 3.13 13.09
C ASP A 264 6.01 4.65 13.38
N LEU A 265 5.07 5.41 12.82
CA LEU A 265 4.99 6.87 13.01
C LEU A 265 4.59 7.26 14.43
N ALA A 266 3.70 6.51 15.07
CA ALA A 266 3.26 6.74 16.45
C ALA A 266 4.37 6.52 17.49
N THR A 267 5.44 5.79 17.14
CA THR A 267 6.54 5.44 18.07
C THR A 267 7.80 6.29 17.90
N GLN A 268 7.87 7.17 16.89
CA GLN A 268 9.08 7.94 16.56
C GLN A 268 9.41 9.11 17.53
N GLU A 269 8.73 9.21 18.69
CA GLU A 269 9.00 10.24 19.72
C GLU A 269 9.48 9.70 21.08
N ASN A 270 10.17 8.54 21.11
CA ASN A 270 10.91 8.09 22.30
C ASN A 270 12.42 8.01 22.06
#